data_AF-A0A534CX83-F1
#
_entry.id   AF-A0A534CX83-F1
#
_cell.length_a   1.000
_cell.length_b   1.000
_cell.length_c   1.000
_cell.angle_alpha   90.00
_cell.angle_beta   90.00
_cell.angle_gamma   90.00
#
_symmetry.space_group_name_H-M   'P 1'
#
loop_
_entity.id
_entity.type
_entity.pdbx_description
1 polymer ?
#
loop_
_entity_poly.entity_id
_entity_poly.type
_entity_poly.pdbx_seq_one_letter_code
_entity_poly.pdbx_strand_id
1 'polypeptide(L)'
;MFDPVGGPSDDLCVFDPTNPPSHCTPASLAKILSEDVPIRNVLDHPPQPITAPLFLEGADSSFTGIDFVPDSFVSGSVQSGALLYILEGDLGFSAANSGSDEVGHEVKVVNFLDSEDGLVSLNISRFAKNNTSDQAFITGAHGLNRPTDLRFGPDGCAWVVDWGAVRDPGQSGPDTKVKNAADGPLPQIPGTGTVFRICRSDE
;
A
#
# COMPACT_ATOMS: atom_id res chain seq x y z
N MET A 1 -5.54 23.50 -7.73
CA MET A 1 -5.26 24.38 -8.87
C MET A 1 -3.88 24.97 -8.60
N PHE A 2 -2.85 24.57 -9.36
CA PHE A 2 -1.57 25.27 -9.33
C PHE A 2 -1.79 26.60 -10.05
N ASP A 3 -1.75 27.70 -9.31
CA ASP A 3 -1.78 29.06 -9.85
C ASP A 3 -0.39 29.64 -9.56
N PRO A 4 0.56 29.52 -10.50
CA PRO A 4 1.93 29.96 -10.25
C PRO A 4 1.94 31.49 -10.19
N VAL A 5 2.00 32.01 -8.97
CA VAL A 5 2.14 33.45 -8.72
C VAL A 5 3.59 33.91 -8.94
N GLY A 6 4.53 32.97 -9.11
CA GLY A 6 5.97 33.20 -9.07
C GLY A 6 6.44 33.60 -7.67
N GLY A 7 7.63 33.15 -7.27
CA GLY A 7 8.19 33.45 -5.96
C GLY A 7 9.71 33.36 -5.96
N PRO A 8 10.39 33.85 -4.91
CA PRO A 8 11.86 33.86 -4.86
C PRO A 8 12.50 32.46 -4.89
N SER A 9 11.71 31.41 -4.71
CA SER A 9 12.14 30.00 -4.77
C SER A 9 11.92 29.35 -6.14
N ASP A 10 11.33 30.07 -7.09
CA ASP A 10 11.09 29.61 -8.46
C ASP A 10 12.40 29.63 -9.26
N ASP A 11 12.67 28.59 -10.04
CA ASP A 11 13.94 28.40 -10.75
C ASP A 11 14.16 29.39 -11.90
N LEU A 12 13.09 30.01 -12.40
CA LEU A 12 13.14 31.08 -13.39
C LEU A 12 13.16 32.49 -12.75
N CYS A 13 13.02 32.59 -11.43
CA CYS A 13 13.02 33.86 -10.72
C CYS A 13 14.40 34.52 -10.69
N VAL A 14 14.46 35.76 -11.16
CA VAL A 14 15.59 36.65 -10.90
C VAL A 14 15.22 37.54 -9.72
N PHE A 15 15.90 37.40 -8.60
CA PHE A 15 15.53 38.07 -7.35
C PHE A 15 15.54 39.61 -7.48
N ASP A 16 14.44 40.24 -7.06
CA ASP A 16 14.27 41.68 -6.96
C ASP A 16 13.63 42.04 -5.60
N PRO A 17 14.39 42.63 -4.66
CA PRO A 17 13.85 43.01 -3.36
C PRO A 17 12.80 44.12 -3.44
N THR A 18 12.69 44.83 -4.57
CA THR A 18 11.75 45.94 -4.77
C THR A 18 10.38 45.50 -5.30
N ASN A 19 10.21 44.21 -5.63
CA ASN A 19 8.96 43.67 -6.18
C ASN A 19 8.25 42.63 -5.27
N PRO A 20 7.92 42.94 -4.01
CA PRO A 20 7.07 42.07 -3.20
C PRO A 20 5.63 42.03 -3.74
N PRO A 21 4.92 40.87 -3.68
CA PRO A 21 5.27 39.67 -2.93
C PRO A 21 6.10 38.63 -3.71
N SER A 22 6.25 38.74 -5.04
CA SER A 22 6.92 37.71 -5.83
C SER A 22 8.43 37.71 -5.66
N HIS A 23 9.02 38.87 -5.33
CA HIS A 23 10.46 39.09 -5.29
C HIS A 23 11.18 38.68 -6.58
N CYS A 24 10.49 38.66 -7.72
CA CYS A 24 11.07 38.38 -9.02
C CYS A 24 11.06 39.66 -9.86
N THR A 25 12.06 39.87 -10.72
CA THR A 25 11.99 40.94 -11.71
C THR A 25 10.76 40.77 -12.62
N PRO A 26 10.21 41.86 -13.20
CA PRO A 26 9.08 41.77 -14.12
C PRO A 26 9.34 40.83 -15.32
N ALA A 27 10.59 40.77 -15.81
CA ALA A 27 10.97 39.91 -16.92
C ALA A 27 10.98 38.43 -16.54
N SER A 28 11.53 38.07 -15.37
CA SER A 28 11.46 36.69 -14.87
C SER A 28 10.02 36.29 -14.56
N LEU A 29 9.20 37.20 -14.01
CA LEU A 29 7.80 36.90 -13.72
C LEU A 29 7.00 36.63 -15.01
N ALA A 30 7.23 37.41 -16.07
CA ALA A 30 6.62 37.14 -17.37
C ALA A 30 7.05 35.78 -17.94
N LYS A 31 8.31 35.38 -17.70
CA LYS A 31 8.83 34.08 -18.12
C LYS A 31 8.18 32.93 -17.35
N ILE A 32 8.12 33.02 -16.02
CA ILE A 32 7.42 32.08 -15.12
C ILE A 32 5.98 31.85 -15.60
N LEU A 33 5.22 32.92 -15.79
CA LEU A 33 3.82 32.82 -16.23
C LEU A 33 3.64 32.21 -17.64
N SER A 34 4.72 32.18 -18.44
CA SER A 34 4.70 31.61 -19.79
C SER A 34 5.25 30.17 -19.86
N GLU A 35 6.15 29.80 -18.95
CA GLU A 35 6.83 28.49 -18.95
C GLU A 35 6.21 27.54 -17.92
N ASP A 36 5.81 28.03 -16.74
CA ASP A 36 5.18 27.25 -15.67
C ASP A 36 3.66 27.13 -15.86
N VAL A 37 3.24 26.88 -17.09
CA VAL A 37 1.83 26.68 -17.39
C VAL A 37 1.44 25.27 -16.94
N PRO A 38 0.39 25.09 -16.11
CA PRO A 38 -0.11 23.76 -15.81
C PRO A 38 -0.35 23.00 -17.11
N ILE A 39 0.06 21.73 -17.16
CA ILE A 39 -0.17 20.87 -18.32
C ILE A 39 -1.69 20.76 -18.52
N ARG A 40 -2.25 21.57 -19.45
CA ARG A 40 -3.71 21.66 -19.68
C ARG A 40 -4.33 20.29 -19.92
N ASN A 41 -3.61 19.43 -20.62
CA ASN A 41 -3.99 18.06 -20.94
C ASN A 41 -4.27 17.21 -19.69
N VAL A 42 -3.63 17.49 -18.54
CA VAL A 42 -3.88 16.80 -17.26
C VAL A 42 -5.22 17.22 -16.65
N LEU A 43 -5.72 18.40 -17.02
CA LEU A 43 -6.99 18.96 -16.52
C LEU A 43 -8.14 18.81 -17.53
N ASP A 44 -7.87 18.45 -18.78
CA ASP A 44 -8.88 18.24 -19.83
C ASP A 44 -9.77 17.02 -19.54
N HIS A 45 -9.27 16.07 -18.75
CA HIS A 45 -9.98 14.88 -18.30
C HIS A 45 -9.78 14.69 -16.79
N PRO A 46 -10.42 15.53 -15.95
CA PRO A 46 -10.29 15.36 -14.51
C PRO A 46 -10.77 13.95 -14.12
N PRO A 47 -10.13 13.30 -13.13
CA PRO A 47 -10.61 12.03 -12.62
C PRO A 47 -12.09 12.15 -12.27
N GLN A 48 -12.90 11.21 -12.75
CA GLN A 48 -14.31 11.18 -12.38
C GLN A 48 -14.43 11.08 -10.86
N PRO A 49 -15.42 11.73 -10.24
CA PRO A 49 -15.68 11.56 -8.82
C PRO A 49 -15.83 10.07 -8.48
N ILE A 50 -15.19 9.63 -7.40
CA ILE A 50 -15.35 8.25 -6.92
C ILE A 50 -16.79 8.09 -6.46
N THR A 51 -17.57 7.28 -7.17
CA THR A 51 -19.00 7.04 -6.87
C THR A 51 -19.22 5.86 -5.94
N ALA A 52 -18.34 4.85 -6.01
CA ALA A 52 -18.33 3.67 -5.17
C ALA A 52 -16.94 3.02 -5.16
N PRO A 53 -16.58 2.26 -4.10
CA PRO A 53 -15.38 1.43 -4.12
C PRO A 53 -15.54 0.27 -5.10
N LEU A 54 -14.42 -0.23 -5.64
CA LEU A 54 -14.43 -1.43 -6.51
C LEU A 54 -14.75 -2.71 -5.72
N PHE A 55 -14.35 -2.77 -4.45
CA PHE A 55 -14.67 -3.83 -3.50
C PHE A 55 -14.49 -3.33 -2.06
N LEU A 56 -14.96 -4.11 -1.09
CA LEU A 56 -14.79 -3.86 0.33
C LEU A 56 -14.09 -5.06 0.97
N GLU A 57 -13.12 -4.79 1.82
CA GLU A 57 -12.51 -5.79 2.68
C GLU A 57 -13.33 -6.01 3.95
N GLY A 58 -13.00 -7.07 4.68
CA GLY A 58 -13.54 -7.30 6.01
C GLY A 58 -13.24 -6.12 6.96
N ALA A 59 -14.12 -5.92 7.94
CA ALA A 59 -13.89 -4.93 9.00
C ALA A 59 -12.56 -5.18 9.72
N ASP A 60 -12.05 -4.13 10.38
CA ASP A 60 -10.80 -4.15 11.16
C ASP A 60 -9.56 -4.56 10.36
N SER A 61 -9.58 -4.28 9.05
CA SER A 61 -8.44 -4.47 8.17
C SER A 61 -8.00 -3.18 7.50
N SER A 62 -6.72 -3.11 7.12
CA SER A 62 -6.14 -1.98 6.42
C SER A 62 -5.19 -2.42 5.31
N PHE A 63 -5.17 -1.65 4.23
CA PHE A 63 -4.19 -1.82 3.16
C PHE A 63 -2.88 -1.16 3.57
N THR A 64 -1.80 -1.94 3.61
CA THR A 64 -0.48 -1.43 4.02
C THR A 64 0.52 -1.36 2.87
N GLY A 65 0.31 -2.12 1.80
CA GLY A 65 1.15 -2.11 0.61
C GLY A 65 0.41 -2.59 -0.63
N ILE A 66 0.85 -2.14 -1.80
CA ILE A 66 0.30 -2.51 -3.10
C ILE A 66 1.36 -2.38 -4.19
N ASP A 67 1.38 -3.34 -5.13
CA ASP A 67 2.16 -3.24 -6.35
C ASP A 67 1.53 -4.03 -7.50
N PHE A 68 1.80 -3.60 -8.74
CA PHE A 68 1.30 -4.27 -9.94
C PHE A 68 2.23 -5.40 -10.36
N VAL A 69 1.62 -6.52 -10.76
CA VAL A 69 2.32 -7.73 -11.19
C VAL A 69 3.04 -7.47 -12.51
N PRO A 70 4.38 -7.63 -12.59
CA PRO A 70 5.08 -7.62 -13.86
C PRO A 70 4.79 -8.92 -14.63
N ASP A 71 4.85 -8.86 -15.96
CA ASP A 71 4.62 -10.03 -16.83
C ASP A 71 5.52 -11.23 -16.46
N SER A 72 6.73 -10.98 -15.96
CA SER A 72 7.67 -12.02 -15.50
C SER A 72 7.16 -12.86 -14.33
N PHE A 73 6.19 -12.35 -13.55
CA PHE A 73 5.63 -13.01 -12.39
C PHE A 73 4.26 -13.66 -12.66
N VAL A 74 3.69 -13.43 -13.86
CA VAL A 74 2.42 -14.04 -14.27
C VAL A 74 2.57 -15.56 -14.35
N SER A 75 1.77 -16.27 -13.55
CA SER A 75 1.76 -17.73 -13.46
C SER A 75 0.56 -18.21 -12.63
N GLY A 76 0.06 -19.41 -12.94
CA GLY A 76 -0.99 -20.07 -12.16
C GLY A 76 -2.24 -19.20 -11.98
N SER A 77 -2.50 -18.80 -10.74
CA SER A 77 -3.66 -17.97 -10.34
C SER A 77 -3.45 -16.46 -10.50
N VAL A 78 -2.26 -16.01 -10.92
CA VAL A 78 -1.93 -14.60 -11.12
C VAL A 78 -1.96 -14.28 -12.62
N GLN A 79 -2.84 -13.35 -13.02
CA GLN A 79 -3.03 -12.94 -14.41
C GLN A 79 -2.19 -11.71 -14.78
N SER A 80 -2.00 -11.46 -16.08
CA SER A 80 -1.35 -10.22 -16.55
C SER A 80 -2.18 -9.00 -16.15
N GLY A 81 -1.51 -7.93 -15.71
CA GLY A 81 -2.15 -6.73 -15.18
C GLY A 81 -2.75 -6.87 -13.78
N ALA A 82 -2.60 -8.04 -13.13
CA ALA A 82 -3.01 -8.21 -11.74
C ALA A 82 -2.24 -7.29 -10.79
N LEU A 83 -2.74 -7.11 -9.58
CA LEU A 83 -2.02 -6.45 -8.49
C LEU A 83 -1.95 -7.38 -7.29
N LEU A 84 -0.88 -7.25 -6.51
CA LEU A 84 -0.80 -7.79 -5.16
C LEU A 84 -0.93 -6.64 -4.18
N TYR A 85 -1.68 -6.86 -3.11
CA TYR A 85 -1.74 -5.94 -1.98
C TYR A 85 -1.62 -6.70 -0.67
N ILE A 86 -1.12 -5.98 0.33
CA ILE A 86 -1.04 -6.45 1.70
C ILE A 86 -2.26 -5.96 2.45
N LEU A 87 -2.81 -6.87 3.24
CA LEU A 87 -3.86 -6.62 4.19
C LEU A 87 -3.31 -6.86 5.60
N GLU A 88 -3.33 -5.81 6.42
CA GLU A 88 -3.17 -5.92 7.86
C GLU A 88 -4.56 -6.05 8.48
N GLY A 89 -4.95 -7.27 8.85
CA GLY A 89 -6.19 -7.57 9.55
C GLY A 89 -6.04 -7.60 11.07
N ASP A 90 -7.15 -7.86 11.78
CA ASP A 90 -7.24 -7.90 13.25
C ASP A 90 -6.56 -6.71 13.95
N LEU A 91 -6.88 -5.49 13.51
CA LEU A 91 -6.42 -4.27 14.18
C LEU A 91 -7.02 -4.07 15.58
N GLY A 92 -7.93 -4.95 16.01
CA GLY A 92 -8.52 -4.94 17.34
C GLY A 92 -9.49 -3.78 17.63
N PHE A 93 -9.97 -3.08 16.60
CA PHE A 93 -10.98 -2.02 16.77
C PHE A 93 -12.39 -2.58 17.04
N SER A 94 -12.67 -3.81 16.63
CA SER A 94 -13.90 -4.53 16.98
C SER A 94 -13.61 -6.02 17.21
N ALA A 95 -14.61 -6.77 17.69
CA ALA A 95 -14.47 -8.22 17.82
C ALA A 95 -14.49 -8.85 16.43
N ALA A 96 -13.65 -9.87 16.21
CA ALA A 96 -13.69 -10.64 14.96
C ALA A 96 -15.13 -10.99 14.59
N ASN A 97 -15.52 -10.71 13.33
CA ASN A 97 -16.87 -10.96 12.85
C ASN A 97 -17.26 -12.41 13.15
N SER A 98 -18.21 -12.60 14.08
CA SER A 98 -18.59 -13.93 14.55
C SER A 98 -19.15 -14.75 13.40
N GLY A 99 -18.34 -15.65 12.85
CA GLY A 99 -18.75 -16.60 11.80
C GLY A 99 -18.18 -16.38 10.40
N SER A 100 -17.34 -15.36 10.16
CA SER A 100 -16.52 -15.29 8.92
C SER A 100 -15.07 -15.66 9.20
N ASP A 101 -14.35 -16.15 8.19
CA ASP A 101 -12.88 -16.22 8.25
C ASP A 101 -12.36 -14.83 8.63
N GLU A 102 -11.73 -14.73 9.79
CA GLU A 102 -11.04 -13.52 10.21
C GLU A 102 -10.06 -13.07 9.13
N VAL A 103 -10.06 -11.77 8.85
CA VAL A 103 -9.06 -11.20 7.96
C VAL A 103 -7.75 -11.20 8.72
N GLY A 104 -6.81 -12.02 8.27
CA GLY A 104 -5.48 -12.10 8.87
C GLY A 104 -4.49 -11.14 8.22
N HIS A 105 -3.24 -11.31 8.60
CA HIS A 105 -2.09 -10.69 7.95
C HIS A 105 -1.73 -11.47 6.68
N GLU A 106 -2.07 -10.92 5.52
CA GLU A 106 -1.96 -11.65 4.25
C GLU A 106 -1.65 -10.75 3.05
N VAL A 107 -1.09 -11.35 2.01
CA VAL A 107 -1.03 -10.80 0.66
C VAL A 107 -2.18 -11.41 -0.14
N LYS A 108 -2.94 -10.57 -0.81
CA LYS A 108 -3.98 -10.97 -1.76
C LYS A 108 -3.60 -10.56 -3.16
N VAL A 109 -4.15 -11.27 -4.14
CA VAL A 109 -4.09 -10.93 -5.55
C VAL A 109 -5.45 -10.43 -6.02
N VAL A 110 -5.47 -9.37 -6.81
CA VAL A 110 -6.64 -8.95 -7.59
C VAL A 110 -6.32 -9.17 -9.06
N ASN A 111 -7.04 -10.08 -9.68
CA ASN A 111 -7.07 -10.22 -11.13
C ASN A 111 -8.20 -9.36 -11.68
N PHE A 112 -7.88 -8.48 -12.62
CA PHE A 112 -8.86 -7.70 -13.37
C PHE A 112 -9.41 -8.55 -14.50
N LEU A 113 -10.71 -8.76 -14.50
CA LEU A 113 -11.41 -9.49 -15.53
C LEU A 113 -12.08 -8.50 -16.48
N ASP A 114 -11.85 -8.69 -17.78
CA ASP A 114 -12.61 -8.00 -18.80
C ASP A 114 -14.10 -8.38 -18.66
N SER A 115 -14.99 -7.39 -18.71
CA SER A 115 -16.41 -7.64 -18.89
C SER A 115 -16.89 -7.08 -20.22
N GLU A 116 -17.82 -7.79 -20.85
CA GLU A 116 -18.41 -7.41 -22.15
C GLU A 116 -19.12 -6.04 -22.08
N ASP A 117 -19.53 -5.61 -20.89
CA ASP A 117 -20.25 -4.35 -20.65
C ASP A 117 -19.31 -3.15 -20.38
N GLY A 118 -17.98 -3.36 -20.46
CA GLY A 118 -16.97 -2.33 -20.16
C GLY A 118 -16.83 -2.01 -18.67
N LEU A 119 -17.51 -2.74 -17.79
CA LEU A 119 -17.34 -2.66 -16.34
C LEU A 119 -16.14 -3.51 -15.92
N VAL A 120 -15.30 -2.99 -15.03
CA VAL A 120 -14.21 -3.77 -14.45
C VAL A 120 -14.78 -4.78 -13.47
N SER A 121 -14.56 -6.06 -13.72
CA SER A 121 -14.87 -7.15 -12.78
C SER A 121 -13.58 -7.59 -12.09
N LEU A 122 -13.66 -7.91 -10.79
CA LEU A 122 -12.49 -8.28 -10.00
C LEU A 122 -12.61 -9.73 -9.50
N ASN A 123 -11.52 -10.49 -9.63
CA ASN A 123 -11.35 -11.74 -8.92
C ASN A 123 -10.28 -11.56 -7.85
N ILE A 124 -10.70 -11.60 -6.58
CA ILE A 124 -9.83 -11.38 -5.42
C ILE A 124 -9.64 -12.71 -4.70
N SER A 125 -8.39 -13.07 -4.45
CA SER A 125 -8.05 -14.30 -3.72
C SER A 125 -6.83 -14.12 -2.83
N ARG A 126 -6.72 -14.98 -1.81
CA ARG A 126 -5.54 -15.03 -0.94
C ARG A 126 -4.34 -15.57 -1.73
N PHE A 127 -3.20 -14.89 -1.62
CA PHE A 127 -1.98 -15.24 -2.34
C PHE A 127 -0.90 -15.80 -1.41
N ALA A 128 -0.57 -15.08 -0.34
CA ALA A 128 0.39 -15.54 0.67
C ALA A 128 -0.11 -15.16 2.07
N LYS A 129 -0.04 -16.10 3.02
CA LYS A 129 -0.51 -15.88 4.40
C LYS A 129 0.26 -16.75 5.38
N ASN A 130 0.07 -16.50 6.66
CA ASN A 130 0.40 -17.48 7.68
C ASN A 130 -0.48 -18.74 7.55
N ASN A 131 0.05 -19.90 7.94
CA ASN A 131 -0.69 -21.15 8.00
C ASN A 131 -1.62 -21.28 9.23
N THR A 132 -1.55 -20.33 10.17
CA THR A 132 -2.49 -20.20 11.29
C THR A 132 -3.34 -18.94 11.18
N SER A 133 -4.47 -18.92 11.88
CA SER A 133 -5.30 -17.71 12.04
C SER A 133 -4.75 -16.72 13.06
N ASP A 134 -3.72 -17.09 13.82
CA ASP A 134 -3.03 -16.25 14.82
C ASP A 134 -1.61 -15.89 14.33
N GLN A 135 -0.87 -15.05 15.07
CA GLN A 135 0.47 -14.60 14.70
C GLN A 135 1.48 -15.77 14.66
N ALA A 136 2.33 -15.80 13.62
CA ALA A 136 3.17 -16.95 13.29
C ALA A 136 4.25 -17.27 14.34
N PHE A 137 4.67 -16.30 15.15
CA PHE A 137 5.86 -16.44 16.01
C PHE A 137 5.69 -17.31 17.27
N ILE A 138 4.48 -17.71 17.65
CA ILE A 138 4.27 -18.49 18.90
C ILE A 138 4.15 -20.00 18.65
N THR A 139 3.54 -20.42 17.54
CA THR A 139 3.15 -21.83 17.33
C THR A 139 4.17 -22.64 16.51
N GLY A 140 5.34 -22.05 16.20
CA GLY A 140 6.24 -22.61 15.18
C GLY A 140 5.63 -22.55 13.77
N ALA A 141 4.55 -21.77 13.61
CA ALA A 141 3.92 -21.48 12.35
C ALA A 141 4.88 -20.74 11.41
N HIS A 142 4.67 -20.94 10.11
CA HIS A 142 5.50 -20.36 9.07
C HIS A 142 4.65 -19.43 8.22
N GLY A 143 5.18 -18.25 7.91
CA GLY A 143 4.55 -17.29 7.03
C GLY A 143 4.65 -15.87 7.57
N LEU A 144 3.72 -15.04 7.09
CA LEU A 144 3.69 -13.61 7.37
C LEU A 144 3.20 -13.35 8.80
N ASN A 145 3.90 -12.49 9.54
CA ASN A 145 3.49 -11.99 10.84
C ASN A 145 2.83 -10.62 10.73
N ARG A 146 3.50 -9.61 10.18
CA ARG A 146 2.97 -8.26 10.02
C ARG A 146 3.58 -7.60 8.77
N PRO A 147 3.14 -8.01 7.57
CA PRO A 147 3.62 -7.45 6.32
C PRO A 147 3.21 -5.97 6.22
N THR A 148 4.14 -5.12 5.81
CA THR A 148 3.98 -3.65 5.80
C THR A 148 4.29 -3.02 4.45
N ASP A 149 5.04 -3.70 3.58
CA ASP A 149 5.29 -3.23 2.22
C ASP A 149 5.53 -4.41 1.27
N LEU A 150 5.18 -4.21 0.01
CA LEU A 150 5.34 -5.16 -1.07
C LEU A 150 5.83 -4.43 -2.32
N ARG A 151 6.92 -4.92 -2.91
CA ARG A 151 7.46 -4.42 -4.18
C ARG A 151 7.92 -5.54 -5.08
N PHE A 152 7.66 -5.40 -6.38
CA PHE A 152 8.32 -6.24 -7.38
C PHE A 152 9.73 -5.71 -7.67
N GLY A 153 10.71 -6.60 -7.55
CA GLY A 153 12.10 -6.29 -7.85
C GLY A 153 12.42 -6.42 -9.34
N PRO A 154 13.57 -5.88 -9.80
CA PRO A 154 14.05 -6.08 -11.17
C PRO A 154 14.38 -7.55 -11.48
N ASP A 155 14.48 -8.40 -10.45
CA ASP A 155 14.62 -9.85 -10.57
C ASP A 155 13.30 -10.57 -10.87
N GLY A 156 12.20 -9.83 -11.02
CA GLY A 156 10.88 -10.37 -11.33
C GLY A 156 10.18 -11.06 -10.16
N CYS A 157 10.72 -10.94 -8.94
CA CYS A 157 10.13 -11.52 -7.72
C CYS A 157 9.39 -10.46 -6.90
N ALA A 158 8.38 -10.89 -6.14
CA ALA A 158 7.74 -10.07 -5.12
C ALA A 158 8.58 -10.10 -3.84
N TRP A 159 8.89 -8.92 -3.31
CA TRP A 159 9.58 -8.73 -2.05
C TRP A 159 8.60 -8.18 -1.03
N VAL A 160 8.42 -8.89 0.09
CA VAL A 160 7.49 -8.51 1.16
C VAL A 160 8.28 -8.19 2.41
N VAL A 161 8.14 -6.96 2.92
CA VAL A 161 8.73 -6.54 4.18
C VAL A 161 7.76 -6.86 5.31
N ASP A 162 8.18 -7.72 6.22
CA ASP A 162 7.44 -8.13 7.41
C ASP A 162 8.12 -7.57 8.65
N TRP A 163 7.39 -6.79 9.43
CA TRP A 163 7.90 -6.18 10.66
C TRP A 163 8.15 -7.19 11.78
N GLY A 164 7.64 -8.41 11.64
CA GLY A 164 7.86 -9.50 12.56
C GLY A 164 6.82 -9.56 13.66
N ALA A 165 7.22 -10.14 14.79
CA ALA A 165 6.34 -10.41 15.91
C ALA A 165 5.95 -9.12 16.65
N VAL A 166 4.64 -8.97 16.89
CA VAL A 166 4.07 -7.87 17.68
C VAL A 166 3.12 -8.48 18.70
N ARG A 167 3.17 -8.03 19.96
CA ARG A 167 2.15 -8.39 20.95
C ARG A 167 1.17 -7.25 21.08
N ASP A 168 -0.07 -7.47 20.66
CA ASP A 168 -1.10 -6.46 20.80
C ASP A 168 -1.74 -6.53 22.21
N PRO A 169 -2.08 -5.38 22.82
CA PRO A 169 -2.76 -5.33 24.12
C PRO A 169 -4.26 -5.70 24.03
N GLY A 170 -4.76 -6.02 22.82
CA GLY A 170 -6.18 -6.23 22.49
C GLY A 170 -6.65 -7.70 22.48
N GLN A 171 -7.48 -8.05 21.49
CA GLN A 171 -8.19 -9.34 21.34
C GLN A 171 -7.31 -10.53 20.88
N SER A 172 -6.00 -10.35 20.78
CA SER A 172 -5.08 -11.40 20.36
C SER A 172 -5.25 -12.68 21.20
N GLY A 173 -4.92 -13.81 20.59
CA GLY A 173 -4.95 -15.11 21.23
C GLY A 173 -4.23 -15.11 22.60
N PRO A 174 -4.61 -16.02 23.52
CA PRO A 174 -4.00 -16.11 24.85
C PRO A 174 -2.47 -16.20 24.83
N ASP A 175 -1.91 -16.67 23.72
CA ASP A 175 -0.50 -16.89 23.50
C ASP A 175 0.24 -15.71 22.84
N THR A 176 -0.48 -14.89 22.08
CA THR A 176 0.04 -13.74 21.31
C THR A 176 -0.19 -12.40 22.01
N LYS A 177 -1.18 -12.30 22.91
CA LYS A 177 -1.45 -11.07 23.70
C LYS A 177 -0.31 -10.66 24.64
N VAL A 178 -0.33 -9.40 25.06
CA VAL A 178 0.48 -8.86 26.18
C VAL A 178 0.13 -9.61 27.48
N LYS A 179 1.14 -10.20 28.16
CA LYS A 179 0.94 -11.01 29.38
C LYS A 179 1.36 -10.30 30.68
N ASN A 180 2.32 -9.39 30.63
CA ASN A 180 2.82 -8.62 31.78
C ASN A 180 3.59 -7.38 31.29
N ALA A 181 4.08 -6.54 32.22
CA ALA A 181 4.80 -5.31 31.90
C ALA A 181 6.14 -5.54 31.17
N ALA A 182 6.77 -6.71 31.35
CA ALA A 182 7.97 -7.09 30.60
C ALA A 182 7.63 -7.58 29.17
N ASP A 183 6.39 -8.05 28.97
CA ASP A 183 5.78 -8.39 27.68
C ASP A 183 4.92 -7.24 27.12
N GLY A 184 5.27 -5.99 27.47
CA GLY A 184 4.51 -4.80 27.08
C GLY A 184 4.27 -4.72 25.57
N PRO A 185 3.30 -3.90 25.11
CA PRO A 185 3.03 -3.72 23.68
C PRO A 185 4.30 -3.19 23.02
N LEU A 186 5.08 -4.11 22.45
CA LEU A 186 6.26 -3.78 21.68
C LEU A 186 5.77 -3.65 20.24
N PRO A 187 5.93 -2.46 19.62
CA PRO A 187 5.72 -2.32 18.19
C PRO A 187 6.62 -3.27 17.36
N GLN A 188 7.62 -3.89 18.00
CA GLN A 188 8.57 -4.78 17.35
C GLN A 188 9.31 -5.63 18.40
N ILE A 189 9.33 -6.96 18.24
CA ILE A 189 10.33 -7.80 18.91
C ILE A 189 11.61 -7.75 18.05
N PRO A 190 12.74 -7.20 18.56
CA PRO A 190 13.96 -7.08 17.77
C PRO A 190 14.41 -8.43 17.19
N GLY A 191 14.84 -8.41 15.92
CA GLY A 191 15.33 -9.60 15.22
C GLY A 191 14.25 -10.55 14.69
N THR A 192 12.97 -10.20 14.80
CA THR A 192 11.86 -11.03 14.26
C THR A 192 11.36 -10.57 12.90
N GLY A 193 11.74 -9.36 12.46
CA GLY A 193 11.41 -8.86 11.13
C GLY A 193 12.05 -9.70 10.04
N THR A 194 11.31 -9.95 8.97
CA THR A 194 11.73 -10.82 7.85
C THR A 194 11.45 -10.12 6.53
N VAL A 195 12.36 -10.24 5.57
CA VAL A 195 12.08 -9.87 4.18
C VAL A 195 11.87 -11.16 3.41
N PHE A 196 10.64 -11.38 2.94
CA PHE A 196 10.31 -12.53 2.11
C PHE A 196 10.58 -12.21 0.65
N ARG A 197 11.21 -13.15 -0.05
CA ARG A 197 11.33 -13.13 -1.51
C ARG A 197 10.45 -14.23 -2.07
N ILE A 198 9.37 -13.86 -2.75
CA ILE A 198 8.44 -14.76 -3.41
C ILE A 198 8.75 -14.68 -4.90
N CYS A 199 9.23 -15.77 -5.47
CA CYS A 199 9.55 -15.87 -6.89
C CYS A 199 8.67 -16.94 -7.52
N ARG A 200 8.45 -16.82 -8.83
CA ARG A 200 7.99 -17.95 -9.62
C ARG A 200 9.04 -19.07 -9.51
N SER A 201 8.63 -20.26 -9.08
CA SER A 201 9.45 -21.45 -9.28
C SER A 201 9.41 -21.78 -10.76
N ASP A 202 10.56 -21.85 -11.41
CA ASP A 202 10.65 -22.44 -12.74
C ASP A 202 10.06 -23.87 -12.65
N GLU A 203 9.06 -24.19 -13.47
CA GLU A 203 8.58 -25.57 -13.61
C GLU A 203 9.64 -26.48 -14.25
#